data_AF-A0A1G0DX40-F1
#
_entry.id   AF-A0A1G0DX40-F1
#
_cell.length_a   1.000
_cell.length_b   1.000
_cell.length_c   1.000
_cell.angle_alpha   90.00
_cell.angle_beta   90.00
_cell.angle_gamma   90.00
#
_symmetry.space_group_name_H-M   'P 1'
#
loop_
_entity.id
_entity.type
_entity.pdbx_description
1 polymer ?
#
loop_
_entity_poly.entity_id
_entity_poly.type
_entity_poly.pdbx_seq_one_letter_code
_entity_poly.pdbx_strand_id
1 'polypeptide(L)' 'MGARLMEALRKLWRAVRRVSGDDGYERYLAHRAAVHPGVPALPRRAWFAQQQQQKWSGIKRCC' A
#
# COMPACT_ATOMS: atom_id res chain seq x y z
N MET A 1 -16.84 1.78 -30.60
CA MET A 1 -15.56 2.24 -30.02
C MET A 1 -15.64 2.57 -28.52
N GLY A 2 -16.74 3.13 -27.98
CA GLY A 2 -16.82 3.53 -26.56
C GLY A 2 -16.71 2.41 -25.51
N ALA A 3 -17.24 1.22 -25.79
CA ALA A 3 -17.25 0.11 -24.82
C ALA A 3 -15.83 -0.40 -24.45
N ARG A 4 -14.92 -0.47 -25.44
CA ARG A 4 -13.53 -0.91 -25.22
C ARG A 4 -12.71 0.10 -24.41
N LEU A 5 -13.00 1.39 -24.58
CA LEU A 5 -12.35 2.46 -23.81
C LEU A 5 -12.74 2.41 -22.33
N MET A 6 -14.03 2.20 -22.03
CA MET A 6 -14.52 2.02 -20.65
C MET A 6 -13.98 0.75 -19.98
N GLU A 7 -13.72 -0.31 -20.75
CA GLU A 7 -13.11 -1.53 -20.22
C GLU A 7 -11.62 -1.36 -19.92
N ALA A 8 -10.90 -0.66 -20.80
CA ALA A 8 -9.50 -0.29 -20.59
C ALA A 8 -9.34 0.64 -19.38
N LEU A 9 -10.19 1.67 -19.24
CA LEU A 9 -10.21 2.54 -18.06
C LEU A 9 -10.47 1.76 -16.77
N ARG A 10 -11.38 0.80 -16.75
CA ARG A 10 -11.63 -0.05 -15.57
C ARG A 10 -10.46 -0.94 -15.22
N LYS A 11 -9.72 -1.46 -16.21
CA LYS A 11 -8.49 -2.24 -15.98
C LYS A 11 -7.37 -1.34 -15.45
N LEU A 12 -7.19 -0.17 -16.05
CA LEU A 12 -6.21 0.81 -15.61
C LEU A 12 -6.52 1.32 -14.20
N TRP A 13 -7.77 1.61 -13.88
CA TRP A 13 -8.19 2.04 -12.54
C TRP A 13 -7.93 0.97 -11.47
N ARG A 14 -8.17 -0.31 -11.78
CA ARG A 14 -7.81 -1.43 -10.90
C ARG A 14 -6.30 -1.55 -10.72
N ALA A 15 -5.53 -1.38 -11.79
CA ALA A 15 -4.08 -1.40 -11.72
C ALA A 15 -3.53 -0.21 -10.91
N VAL A 16 -4.08 0.99 -11.10
CA VAL A 16 -3.74 2.19 -10.34
C VAL A 16 -4.07 2.00 -8.86
N ARG A 17 -5.24 1.43 -8.49
CA ARG A 17 -5.53 1.10 -7.08
C ARG A 17 -4.51 0.13 -6.47
N ARG A 18 -4.15 -0.90 -7.23
CA ARG A 18 -3.17 -1.91 -6.81
C ARG A 18 -1.76 -1.34 -6.64
N VAL A 19 -1.37 -0.40 -7.50
CA VAL A 19 -0.03 0.21 -7.53
C VAL A 19 0.07 1.43 -6.61
N SER A 20 -1.00 2.20 -6.44
CA SER A 20 -1.05 3.40 -5.60
C SER A 20 -0.91 3.09 -4.10
N GLY A 21 -0.94 1.82 -3.71
CA GLY A 21 -0.74 1.41 -2.33
C GLY A 21 -1.98 1.58 -1.44
N ASP A 22 -3.17 1.75 -2.02
CA ASP A 22 -4.44 1.71 -1.27
C ASP A 22 -4.65 0.31 -0.67
N ASP A 23 -4.34 -0.74 -1.45
CA ASP A 23 -4.25 -2.14 -0.99
C ASP A 23 -2.96 -2.44 -0.19
N GLY A 24 -2.09 -1.46 0.02
CA GLY A 24 -0.82 -1.65 0.73
C GLY A 24 -1.04 -2.12 2.16
N TYR A 25 -2.06 -1.57 2.83
CA TYR A 25 -2.44 -1.96 4.17
C TYR A 25 -3.06 -3.37 4.22
N GLU A 26 -3.87 -3.74 3.23
CA GLU A 26 -4.46 -5.09 3.14
C GLU A 26 -3.40 -6.16 2.88
N ARG A 27 -2.45 -5.89 1.99
CA ARG A 27 -1.29 -6.77 1.77
C ARG A 27 -0.41 -6.91 3.01
N TYR A 28 -0.25 -5.82 3.76
CA TYR A 28 0.43 -5.85 5.05
C TYR A 28 -0.30 -6.74 6.06
N LEU A 29 -1.62 -6.62 6.16
CA LEU A 29 -2.44 -7.48 7.03
C LEU A 29 -2.34 -8.94 6.63
N ALA A 30 -2.47 -9.27 5.33
CA ALA A 30 -2.38 -10.64 4.84
C ALA A 30 -0.99 -11.25 5.10
N HIS A 31 0.07 -10.50 4.82
CA HIS A 31 1.44 -10.94 5.09
C HIS A 31 1.67 -11.13 6.59
N ARG A 32 1.17 -10.20 7.42
CA ARG A 32 1.34 -10.28 8.87
C ARG A 32 0.52 -11.40 9.50
N ALA A 33 -0.68 -11.68 9.00
CA ALA A 33 -1.48 -12.83 9.39
C ALA A 33 -0.78 -14.16 9.04
N ALA A 34 -0.10 -14.22 7.89
CA ALA A 34 0.65 -15.39 7.46
C ALA A 34 1.97 -15.60 8.23
N VAL A 35 2.70 -14.53 8.56
CA VAL A 35 4.04 -14.60 9.15
C VAL A 35 4.01 -14.52 10.69
N HIS A 36 3.05 -13.80 11.27
CA HIS A 36 2.93 -13.57 12.71
C HIS A 36 1.49 -13.72 13.20
N PRO A 37 0.93 -14.94 13.18
CA PRO A 37 -0.37 -15.19 13.80
C PRO A 37 -0.29 -14.91 15.30
N GLY A 38 -1.09 -13.97 15.80
CA GLY A 38 -1.20 -13.65 17.24
C GLY A 38 -0.68 -12.27 17.66
N VAL A 39 0.00 -11.52 16.79
CA VAL A 39 0.43 -10.15 17.12
C VAL A 39 -0.56 -9.13 16.53
N PRO A 40 -1.13 -8.20 17.33
CA PRO A 40 -2.10 -7.23 16.83
C PRO A 40 -1.50 -6.35 15.73
N ALA A 41 -2.22 -6.27 14.61
CA ALA A 41 -1.83 -5.45 13.46
C ALA A 41 -1.67 -3.97 13.87
N LEU A 42 -0.73 -3.26 13.24
CA LEU A 42 -0.62 -1.82 13.42
C LEU A 42 -1.89 -1.19 12.85
N PRO A 43 -2.51 -0.21 13.53
CA PRO A 43 -3.63 0.51 12.96
C PRO A 43 -3.21 1.23 11.67
N ARG A 44 -4.13 1.32 10.70
CA ARG A 44 -3.89 1.89 9.36
C ARG A 44 -3.08 3.19 9.38
N ARG A 45 -3.42 4.12 10.28
CA ARG A 45 -2.70 5.40 10.45
C ARG A 45 -1.22 5.23 10.82
N ALA A 46 -0.92 4.30 11.72
CA ALA A 46 0.43 4.08 12.23
C ALA A 46 1.29 3.39 11.18
N TRP A 47 0.70 2.48 10.38
CA TRP A 47 1.38 1.89 9.23
C TRP A 47 1.76 2.96 8.19
N PHE A 48 0.83 3.86 7.83
CA PHE A 48 1.13 4.95 6.90
C PHE A 48 2.19 5.93 7.45
N ALA A 49 2.10 6.30 8.73
CA ALA A 49 3.09 7.14 9.37
C ALA A 49 4.48 6.49 9.37
N GLN A 50 4.57 5.18 9.66
CA GLN A 50 5.83 4.44 9.60
C GLN A 50 6.38 4.39 8.17
N GLN A 51 5.54 4.13 7.16
CA GLN A 51 5.95 4.13 5.76
C GLN A 51 6.46 5.50 5.31
N GLN A 52 5.77 6.58 5.70
CA GLN A 52 6.22 7.94 5.45
C GLN A 52 7.54 8.22 6.16
N GLN A 53 7.65 7.88 7.44
CA GLN A 53 8.89 8.03 8.19
C GLN A 53 10.03 7.29 7.49
N GLN A 54 9.88 6.03 7.12
CA GLN A 54 10.92 5.26 6.42
C GLN A 54 11.30 5.90 5.08
N LYS A 55 10.31 6.39 4.33
CA LYS A 55 10.51 7.01 3.02
C LYS A 55 11.21 8.36 3.10
N TRP A 56 10.93 9.14 4.15
CA TRP A 56 11.37 10.53 4.29
C TRP A 56 12.44 10.74 5.37
N SER A 57 12.73 9.74 6.20
CA SER A 57 13.83 9.77 7.18
C SER A 57 15.12 9.15 6.66
N GLY A 58 15.13 8.68 5.41
CA GLY A 58 16.33 8.22 4.71
C GLY A 58 17.20 9.40 4.28
N ILE A 59 18.46 9.37 4.71
CA ILE A 59 19.48 10.45 4.68
C ILE A 59 19.33 11.46 5.83
N LYS A 60 19.67 11.02 7.06
CA LYS A 60 20.27 11.90 8.06
C LYS A 60 21.76 12.04 7.72
N ARG A 61 22.12 12.92 6.78
CA ARG A 61 23.51 13.40 6.67
C ARG A 61 23.74 14.34 7.85
N CYS A 62 24.15 13.76 8.97
CA CYS A 62 25.01 14.46 9.91
C CYS A 62 26.43 14.12 9.46
N CYS A 63 26.98 15.00 8.62
CA CYS A 63 28.41 15.25 8.50
C CYS A 63 28.54 16.78 8.51
#